data_AF-A0A7C7RYG1-F1
#
_entry.id   AF-A0A7C7RYG1-F1
#
_cell.length_a   1.000
_cell.length_b   1.000
_cell.length_c   1.000
_cell.angle_alpha   90.00
_cell.angle_beta   90.00
_cell.angle_gamma   90.00
#
_symmetry.space_group_name_H-M   'P 1'
#
loop_
_entity.id
_entity.type
_entity.pdbx_description
1 polymer ?
#
loop_
_entity_poly.entity_id
_entity_poly.type
_entity_poly.pdbx_seq_one_letter_code
_entity_poly.pdbx_strand_id
1 'polypeptide(L)'
;MDAVILATDTSPLTLPVCGMPLVRRLLYTLRAAGVRKAFIVLPPDLRSLPPAPGDVPGVVVRHGSLGEALEDQEAPLLLVDGDIVLDERIARLALAQSKPTVLYDSEVDTIPQVRV
;
A
#
# COMPACT_ATOMS: atom_id res chain seq x y z
N MET A 1 -11.39 -2.72 4.03
CA MET A 1 -10.15 -2.08 4.48
C MET A 1 -9.37 -1.81 3.23
N ASP A 2 -9.03 -0.54 3.10
CA ASP A 2 -8.69 0.06 1.83
C ASP A 2 -7.34 0.72 2.02
N ALA A 3 -6.48 0.57 1.02
CA ALA A 3 -5.16 1.16 1.04
C ALA A 3 -5.00 2.12 -0.13
N VAL A 4 -4.25 3.18 0.10
CA VAL A 4 -3.82 4.13 -0.91
C VAL A 4 -2.30 4.08 -0.95
N ILE A 5 -1.76 3.74 -2.12
CA ILE A 5 -0.33 3.67 -2.38
C ILE A 5 0.07 4.95 -3.11
N LEU A 6 0.94 5.74 -2.52
CA LEU A 6 1.45 6.99 -3.09
C LEU A 6 2.64 6.69 -3.99
N ALA A 7 2.46 6.78 -5.30
CA ALA A 7 3.54 6.62 -6.27
C ALA A 7 3.84 7.95 -6.97
N THR A 8 4.40 8.88 -6.21
CA THR A 8 4.82 10.20 -6.73
C THR A 8 5.98 10.09 -7.71
N ASP A 9 6.81 9.05 -7.58
CA ASP A 9 7.73 8.55 -8.60
C ASP A 9 7.33 7.10 -8.96
N THR A 10 7.29 6.78 -10.25
CA THR A 10 6.92 5.44 -10.74
C THR A 10 8.11 4.52 -10.94
N SER A 11 9.33 5.06 -10.95
CA SER A 11 10.57 4.29 -11.07
C SER A 11 10.68 3.20 -9.99
N PRO A 12 10.47 3.50 -8.69
CA PRO A 12 10.57 2.50 -7.61
C PRO A 12 9.54 1.38 -7.72
N LEU A 13 8.33 1.66 -8.23
CA LEU A 13 7.25 0.68 -8.29
C LEU A 13 7.60 -0.54 -9.14
N THR A 14 8.31 -0.31 -10.24
CA THR A 14 8.70 -1.36 -11.19
C THR A 14 10.01 -2.05 -10.81
N LEU A 15 10.75 -1.50 -9.84
CA LEU A 15 12.02 -2.04 -9.39
C LEU A 15 11.81 -3.44 -8.82
N PRO A 16 12.55 -4.46 -9.32
CA PRO A 16 12.38 -5.82 -8.84
C PRO A 16 13.02 -5.99 -7.46
N VAL A 17 12.20 -6.36 -6.47
CA VAL A 17 12.64 -6.84 -5.16
C VAL A 17 12.40 -8.34 -5.11
N CYS A 18 13.47 -9.12 -4.97
CA CYS A 18 13.43 -10.58 -5.03
C CYS A 18 12.76 -11.13 -6.31
N GLY A 19 13.00 -10.48 -7.45
CA GLY A 19 12.45 -10.90 -8.76
C GLY A 19 10.99 -10.51 -9.00
N MET A 20 10.37 -9.73 -8.10
CA MET A 20 9.00 -9.23 -8.25
C MET A 20 8.99 -7.69 -8.21
N PRO A 21 8.21 -6.99 -9.05
CA PRO A 21 8.04 -5.55 -8.94
C PRO A 21 7.61 -5.15 -7.52
N LEU A 22 8.24 -4.12 -6.98
CA LEU A 22 8.01 -3.66 -5.61
C LEU A 22 6.53 -3.45 -5.30
N VAL A 23 5.81 -2.78 -6.20
CA VAL A 23 4.37 -2.52 -6.07
C VAL A 23 3.54 -3.80 -5.96
N ARG A 24 3.90 -4.85 -6.71
CA ARG A 24 3.20 -6.13 -6.67
C ARG A 24 3.47 -6.85 -5.34
N ARG A 25 4.71 -6.79 -4.85
CA ARG A 25 5.07 -7.31 -3.52
C ARG A 25 4.28 -6.58 -2.43
N LEU A 26 4.20 -5.25 -2.52
CA LEU A 26 3.44 -4.43 -1.57
C LEU A 26 1.96 -4.82 -1.55
N LEU A 27 1.34 -5.00 -2.72
CA LEU A 27 -0.06 -5.47 -2.79
C LEU A 27 -0.26 -6.85 -2.17
N TYR A 28 0.69 -7.78 -2.33
CA TYR A 28 0.63 -9.08 -1.65
C TYR A 28 0.71 -8.93 -0.12
N THR A 29 1.60 -8.07 0.38
CA THR A 29 1.68 -7.74 1.82
C THR A 29 0.36 -7.16 2.33
N LEU A 30 -0.18 -6.15 1.64
CA LEU A 30 -1.43 -5.50 2.01
C LEU A 30 -2.61 -6.50 2.00
N ARG A 31 -2.67 -7.37 0.98
CA ARG A 31 -3.65 -8.46 0.92
C ARG A 31 -3.59 -9.36 2.15
N ALA A 32 -2.39 -9.79 2.52
CA ALA A 32 -2.16 -10.66 3.69
C ALA A 32 -2.57 -9.97 5.00
N ALA A 33 -2.37 -8.66 5.09
CA ALA A 33 -2.85 -7.82 6.18
C ALA A 33 -4.37 -7.59 6.19
N GLY A 34 -5.10 -8.03 5.16
CA GLY A 34 -6.57 -7.95 5.09
C GLY A 34 -7.12 -6.88 4.15
N VAL A 35 -6.26 -6.14 3.44
CA VAL A 35 -6.69 -5.17 2.43
C VAL A 35 -7.35 -5.89 1.26
N ARG A 36 -8.44 -5.33 0.75
CA ARG A 36 -9.21 -5.87 -0.39
C ARG A 36 -9.32 -4.88 -1.55
N LYS A 37 -9.15 -3.58 -1.29
CA LYS A 37 -9.13 -2.52 -2.27
C LYS A 37 -7.83 -1.73 -2.11
N ALA A 38 -7.09 -1.58 -3.20
CA ALA A 38 -5.88 -0.77 -3.24
C ALA A 38 -6.02 0.25 -4.36
N PHE A 39 -5.80 1.52 -4.02
CA PHE A 39 -5.77 2.62 -4.97
C PHE A 39 -4.32 3.08 -5.12
N ILE A 40 -3.77 3.01 -6.32
CA ILE A 40 -2.42 3.46 -6.61
C ILE A 40 -2.53 4.88 -7.17
N VAL A 41 -2.04 5.84 -6.40
CA VAL A 41 -1.96 7.23 -6.81
C VAL A 41 -0.75 7.38 -7.72
N LEU A 42 -0.99 7.85 -8.94
CA LEU A 42 0.02 8.03 -9.96
C LEU A 42 0.29 9.52 -10.23
N PRO A 43 1.43 9.85 -10.83
CA PRO A 43 1.71 11.20 -11.32
C PRO A 43 0.67 11.63 -12.38
N PRO A 44 0.35 12.93 -12.52
CA PRO A 44 -0.73 13.39 -13.40
C PRO A 44 -0.57 13.03 -14.88
N ASP A 45 0.67 12.83 -15.33
CA ASP A 45 1.04 12.43 -16.68
C ASP A 45 0.87 10.92 -16.94
N LEU A 46 0.61 10.12 -15.91
CA LEU A 46 0.55 8.66 -16.00
C LEU A 46 -0.82 8.12 -15.57
N ARG A 47 -1.57 7.56 -16.52
CA ARG A 47 -2.93 7.05 -16.27
C ARG A 47 -2.98 5.61 -15.77
N SER A 48 -1.93 4.82 -16.00
CA SER A 48 -1.86 3.42 -15.57
C SER A 48 -0.42 2.92 -15.55
N LEU A 49 -0.12 2.03 -14.59
CA LEU A 49 1.14 1.29 -14.48
C LEU A 49 0.83 -0.15 -14.07
N PRO A 50 1.69 -1.14 -14.35
CA PRO A 50 1.64 -2.40 -13.63
C PRO A 50 1.70 -2.14 -12.11
N PRO A 51 0.86 -2.82 -11.30
CA PRO A 51 0.01 -3.95 -11.65
C PRO A 51 -1.39 -3.52 -12.12
N ALA A 52 -1.88 -4.15 -13.18
CA ALA A 52 -3.21 -3.88 -13.71
C ALA A 52 -4.33 -4.41 -12.79
N PRO A 53 -5.57 -3.91 -12.91
CA PRO A 53 -6.71 -4.52 -12.22
C PRO A 53 -6.78 -6.03 -12.49
N GLY A 54 -6.79 -6.84 -11.43
CA GLY A 54 -6.82 -8.30 -11.51
C GLY A 54 -5.45 -8.99 -11.45
N ASP A 55 -4.34 -8.25 -11.51
CA ASP A 55 -2.98 -8.83 -11.43
C ASP A 55 -2.67 -9.48 -10.08
N VAL A 56 -3.33 -9.05 -9.00
CA VAL A 56 -3.16 -9.58 -7.65
C VAL A 56 -4.48 -10.21 -7.19
N PRO A 57 -4.56 -11.54 -7.10
CA PRO A 57 -5.79 -12.22 -6.70
C PRO A 57 -6.30 -11.76 -5.34
N GLY A 58 -7.58 -11.37 -5.28
CA GLY A 58 -8.24 -10.95 -4.04
C GLY A 58 -7.97 -9.50 -3.62
N VAL A 59 -7.32 -8.70 -4.46
CA VAL A 59 -7.22 -7.24 -4.30
C VAL A 59 -7.75 -6.56 -5.55
N VAL A 60 -8.73 -5.67 -5.38
CA VAL A 60 -9.18 -4.77 -6.44
C VAL A 60 -8.19 -3.62 -6.53
N VAL A 61 -7.50 -3.48 -7.66
CA VAL A 61 -6.54 -2.41 -7.92
C VAL A 61 -7.21 -1.33 -8.77
N ARG A 62 -7.06 -0.06 -8.36
CA ARG A 62 -7.47 1.13 -9.12
C ARG A 62 -6.29 2.10 -9.23
N HIS A 63 -6.31 2.93 -10.25
CA HIS A 63 -5.31 3.96 -10.52
C HIS A 63 -5.98 5.33 -10.61
N GLY A 64 -5.26 6.38 -10.21
CA GLY A 64 -5.75 7.75 -10.38
C GLY A 64 -4.99 8.76 -9.52
N SER A 65 -5.64 9.87 -9.23
CA SER A 65 -5.13 10.92 -8.34
C SER A 65 -5.46 10.63 -6.87
N LEU A 66 -4.79 11.32 -5.95
CA LEU A 66 -5.12 11.25 -4.52
C LEU A 66 -6.54 11.73 -4.23
N GLY A 67 -7.05 12.72 -4.97
CA GLY A 67 -8.43 13.19 -4.81
C GLY A 67 -9.46 12.09 -5.10
N GLU A 68 -9.33 11.45 -6.26
CA GLU A 68 -10.18 10.30 -6.65
C GLU A 68 -10.06 9.14 -5.64
N ALA A 69 -8.85 8.92 -5.11
CA ALA A 69 -8.60 7.90 -4.12
C ALA A 69 -9.33 8.14 -2.80
N LEU A 70 -9.59 9.39 -2.42
CA LEU A 70 -10.24 9.78 -1.18
C LEU A 70 -11.76 9.88 -1.31
N GLU A 71 -12.28 10.23 -2.50
CA GLU A 71 -13.72 10.28 -2.76
C GLU A 71 -14.38 8.89 -2.73
N ASP A 72 -13.61 7.85 -3.05
CA ASP A 72 -14.06 6.47 -3.21
C ASP A 72 -13.83 5.60 -1.94
N GLN A 73 -13.59 6.23 -0.78
CA GLN A 73 -13.25 5.56 0.49
C GLN A 73 -14.43 5.48 1.46
N GLU A 74 -14.79 4.26 1.84
CA GLU A 74 -15.87 3.97 2.78
C GLU A 74 -15.35 3.48 4.16
N ALA A 75 -14.04 3.29 4.31
CA ALA A 75 -13.41 2.55 5.40
C ALA A 75 -12.12 3.23 5.92
N PRO A 76 -11.58 2.82 7.09
CA PRO A 76 -10.27 3.28 7.56
C PRO A 76 -9.19 3.08 6.48
N LEU A 77 -8.49 4.17 6.21
CA LEU A 77 -7.57 4.33 5.11
C LEU A 77 -6.12 4.14 5.58
N LEU A 78 -5.41 3.22 4.96
CA LEU A 78 -3.96 3.12 5.09
C LEU A 78 -3.29 3.84 3.93
N LEU A 79 -2.53 4.89 4.21
CA LEU A 79 -1.65 5.55 3.24
C LEU A 79 -0.26 4.92 3.32
N VAL A 80 0.30 4.53 2.18
CA VAL A 80 1.61 3.86 2.07
C VAL A 80 2.40 4.50 0.96
N ASP A 81 3.67 4.81 1.20
CA ASP A 81 4.59 5.22 0.15
C ASP A 81 4.92 4.04 -0.78
N GLY A 82 4.89 4.26 -2.09
CA GLY A 82 5.04 3.20 -3.09
C GLY A 82 6.46 2.66 -3.23
N ASP A 83 7.45 3.35 -2.68
CA ASP A 83 8.87 3.02 -2.74
C ASP A 83 9.38 2.22 -1.53
N ILE A 84 8.49 1.80 -0.62
CA ILE A 84 8.87 1.07 0.59
C ILE A 84 8.63 -0.44 0.50
N VAL A 85 9.44 -1.18 1.25
CA VAL A 85 9.25 -2.60 1.53
C VAL A 85 8.53 -2.73 2.87
N LEU A 86 7.21 -2.96 2.82
CA LEU A 86 6.40 -3.11 4.03
C LEU A 86 6.32 -4.58 4.52
N ASP A 87 6.42 -4.78 5.84
CA ASP A 87 6.12 -6.05 6.53
C ASP A 87 4.62 -6.18 6.85
N GLU A 88 4.06 -7.38 6.69
CA GLU A 88 2.64 -7.66 6.94
C GLU A 88 2.22 -7.30 8.36
N ARG A 89 3.08 -7.54 9.36
CA ARG A 89 2.79 -7.28 10.77
C ARG A 89 2.61 -5.79 11.03
N ILE A 90 3.42 -4.95 10.36
CA ILE A 90 3.32 -3.49 10.46
C ILE A 90 2.02 -3.02 9.79
N ALA A 91 1.71 -3.53 8.60
CA ALA A 91 0.45 -3.22 7.91
C ALA A 91 -0.78 -3.60 8.76
N ARG A 92 -0.77 -4.80 9.36
CA ARG A 92 -1.84 -5.27 10.25
C ARG A 92 -1.97 -4.42 11.50
N LEU A 93 -0.85 -4.04 12.11
CA LEU A 93 -0.82 -3.13 13.25
C LEU A 93 -1.39 -1.76 12.91
N ALA A 94 -1.03 -1.21 11.75
CA ALA A 94 -1.51 0.08 11.26
C ALA A 94 -3.04 0.07 11.06
N LEU A 95 -3.55 -0.99 10.41
CA LEU A 95 -4.98 -1.16 10.14
C LEU A 95 -5.83 -1.40 11.39
N ALA A 96 -5.21 -1.84 12.50
CA ALA A 96 -5.87 -2.02 13.78
C ALA A 96 -5.96 -0.73 14.63
N GLN A 97 -5.29 0.35 14.22
CA GLN A 97 -5.32 1.61 14.97
C GLN A 97 -6.66 2.31 14.82
N SER A 98 -7.22 2.77 15.94
CA SER A 98 -8.47 3.53 15.98
C SER A 98 -8.27 5.04 15.82
N LYS A 99 -7.01 5.51 15.88
CA LYS A 99 -6.62 6.91 15.71
C LYS A 99 -5.68 7.06 14.52
N PRO A 100 -5.71 8.20 13.80
CA PRO A 100 -4.71 8.52 12.77
C PRO A 100 -3.30 8.36 13.33
N THR A 101 -2.52 7.46 12.74
CA THR A 101 -1.18 7.10 13.23
C THR A 101 -0.23 7.07 12.05
N VAL A 102 0.94 7.67 12.22
CA VAL A 102 2.03 7.61 11.24
C VAL A 102 3.06 6.62 11.76
N LEU A 103 3.46 5.66 10.92
CA LEU A 103 4.47 4.67 11.25
C LEU A 103 5.68 4.88 10.34
N TYR A 104 6.86 4.95 10.93
CA TYR A 104 8.13 5.08 10.22
C TYR A 104 8.95 3.82 10.42
N ASP A 105 9.51 3.27 9.34
CA ASP A 105 10.37 2.07 9.40
C ASP A 105 11.69 2.32 10.17
N SER A 106 12.11 3.57 10.30
CA SER A 106 13.31 3.96 11.05
C SER A 106 13.16 3.96 12.57
N GLU A 107 11.93 3.82 13.11
CA GLU A 107 11.68 3.72 14.55
C GLU A 107 11.47 2.26 14.98
N VAL A 108 12.49 1.42 14.77
CA VAL A 108 12.45 -0.01 15.12
C VAL A 108 12.30 -0.24 16.63
N ASP A 109 12.70 0.73 17.46
CA ASP A 109 12.68 0.62 18.93
C ASP A 109 11.31 0.90 19.59
N THR A 110 10.30 1.38 18.85
CA THR A 110 8.97 1.73 19.40
C THR A 110 7.86 0.76 19.01
N ILE A 111 8.12 -0.21 18.12
CA ILE A 111 7.14 -1.22 17.72
C ILE A 111 7.03 -2.27 18.84
N PRO A 112 5.85 -2.47 19.47
CA PRO A 112 5.67 -3.51 20.48
C PRO A 112 6.03 -4.87 19.88
N GLN A 113 6.97 -5.58 20.50
CA GLN A 113 7.34 -6.92 20.06
C GLN A 113 6.09 -7.81 20.07
N VAL A 114 5.63 -8.21 18.88
CA VAL A 114 4.60 -9.23 18.72
C VAL A 114 5.20 -10.54 19.21
N ARG A 115 4.92 -10.90 20.46
CA ARG A 115 5.29 -12.21 21.02
C ARG A 115 4.42 -13.27 20.34
N VAL A 116 5.08 -14.19 19.63
CA VAL A 116 4.50 -15.42 19.09
C VAL A 116 4.28 -16.41 20.23
#